data_AF-A0A7K4H4Q7-F1
#
_entry.id   AF-A0A7K4H4Q7-F1
#
_cell.length_a   1.000
_cell.length_b   1.000
_cell.length_c   1.000
_cell.angle_alpha   90.00
_cell.angle_beta   90.00
_cell.angle_gamma   90.00
#
_symmetry.space_group_name_H-M   'P 1'
#
loop_
_entity.id
_entity.type
_entity.pdbx_description
1 polymer ?
#
loop_
_entity_poly.entity_id
_entity_poly.type
_entity_poly.pdbx_seq_one_letter_code
_entity_poly.pdbx_strand_id
1 'polypeptide(L)'
;MSEQTSILLYIKNMLADLIYINGIIATELIKVTENTATIRRGEEFLEKTSCLKEHQELNHKIIEILKKYQRKPEDLVGLEKHILKHLE
;
A
#
# COMPACT_ATOMS: atom_id res chain seq x y z
N MET A 1 -30.57 -3.63 -11.28
CA MET A 1 -30.11 -2.36 -10.66
C MET A 1 -30.25 -1.26 -11.70
N SER A 2 -30.63 -0.05 -11.31
CA SER A 2 -30.56 1.08 -12.24
C SER A 2 -29.10 1.44 -12.54
N GLU A 3 -28.87 2.08 -13.68
CA GLU A 3 -27.55 2.59 -14.07
C GLU A 3 -26.97 3.53 -13.00
N GLN A 4 -27.81 4.41 -12.46
CA GLN A 4 -27.46 5.33 -11.37
C GLN A 4 -26.98 4.59 -10.12
N THR A 5 -27.69 3.54 -9.69
CA THR A 5 -27.26 2.72 -8.53
C THR A 5 -25.92 2.03 -8.79
N SER A 6 -25.69 1.59 -10.02
CA SER A 6 -24.44 0.91 -10.41
C SER A 6 -23.25 1.87 -10.39
N ILE A 7 -23.43 3.11 -10.89
CA ILE A 7 -22.40 4.16 -10.84
C ILE A 7 -22.08 4.54 -9.40
N LEU A 8 -23.11 4.74 -8.56
CA LEU A 8 -22.91 5.07 -7.14
C LEU A 8 -22.15 3.96 -6.40
N LEU A 9 -22.46 2.70 -6.68
CA LEU A 9 -21.74 1.57 -6.09
C LEU A 9 -20.26 1.53 -6.53
N TYR A 10 -20.00 1.78 -7.82
CA TYR A 10 -18.63 1.86 -8.34
C TYR A 10 -17.82 2.98 -7.65
N ILE A 11 -18.39 4.18 -7.55
CA ILE A 11 -17.74 5.32 -6.86
C ILE A 11 -17.51 5.00 -5.39
N LYS A 12 -18.50 4.43 -4.69
CA LYS A 12 -18.37 4.03 -3.29
C LYS A 12 -17.19 3.07 -3.09
N ASN A 13 -17.05 2.07 -3.98
CA ASN A 13 -15.97 1.10 -3.90
C ASN A 13 -14.60 1.75 -4.18
N MET A 14 -14.54 2.67 -5.16
CA MET A 14 -13.32 3.45 -5.43
C MET A 14 -12.89 4.31 -4.25
N LEU A 15 -13.83 4.97 -3.57
CA LEU A 15 -13.54 5.75 -2.38
C LEU A 15 -13.08 4.87 -1.21
N ALA A 16 -13.69 3.69 -1.03
CA ALA A 16 -13.28 2.74 0.00
C ALA A 16 -11.84 2.23 -0.24
N ASP A 17 -11.51 1.89 -1.48
CA ASP A 17 -10.16 1.46 -1.88
C ASP A 17 -9.14 2.60 -1.68
N LEU A 18 -9.50 3.86 -1.98
CA LEU A 18 -8.65 5.03 -1.74
C LEU A 18 -8.40 5.28 -0.25
N ILE A 19 -9.44 5.18 0.59
CA ILE A 19 -9.32 5.32 2.05
C ILE A 19 -8.37 4.24 2.59
N TYR A 20 -8.49 3.01 2.10
CA TYR A 20 -7.61 1.92 2.49
C TYR A 20 -6.14 2.21 2.17
N ILE A 21 -5.84 2.63 0.93
CA ILE A 21 -4.47 2.97 0.50
C ILE A 21 -3.91 4.12 1.36
N ASN A 22 -4.70 5.16 1.63
CA ASN A 22 -4.27 6.26 2.51
C ASN A 22 -3.95 5.79 3.94
N GLY A 23 -4.71 4.82 4.45
CA GLY A 23 -4.41 4.19 5.74
C GLY A 23 -3.04 3.52 5.75
N ILE A 24 -2.67 2.80 4.69
CA ILE A 24 -1.34 2.18 4.59
C ILE A 24 -0.23 3.24 4.50
N ILE A 25 -0.39 4.26 3.66
CA ILE A 25 0.58 5.36 3.56
C ILE A 25 0.83 6.01 4.93
N ALA A 26 -0.22 6.24 5.72
CA ALA A 26 -0.08 6.78 7.07
C ALA A 26 0.76 5.87 7.97
N THR A 27 0.56 4.55 7.91
CA THR A 27 1.36 3.59 8.69
C THR A 27 2.83 3.54 8.25
N GLU A 28 3.11 3.66 6.96
CA GLU A 28 4.50 3.70 6.46
C GLU A 28 5.23 5.00 6.86
N LEU A 29 4.54 6.15 6.81
CA LEU A 29 5.11 7.43 7.23
C LEU A 29 5.46 7.46 8.73
N ILE A 30 4.63 6.83 9.57
CA ILE A 30 4.93 6.67 11.01
C ILE A 30 6.22 5.85 11.17
N LYS A 31 6.38 4.73 10.46
CA LYS A 31 7.60 3.90 10.51
C LYS A 31 8.85 4.64 10.06
N VAL A 32 8.77 5.40 8.96
CA VAL A 32 9.89 6.24 8.51
C VAL A 32 10.29 7.23 9.61
N THR A 33 9.32 7.83 10.29
CA THR A 33 9.55 8.75 11.40
C THR A 33 10.20 8.05 12.60
N GLU A 34 9.69 6.88 12.98
CA GLU A 34 10.23 6.05 14.06
C GLU A 34 11.68 5.60 13.77
N ASN A 35 11.93 5.08 12.57
CA ASN A 35 13.27 4.67 12.12
C ASN A 35 14.25 5.85 12.14
N THR A 36 13.81 7.02 11.66
CA THR A 36 14.63 8.25 11.67
C THR A 36 14.95 8.70 13.10
N ALA A 37 13.99 8.59 14.03
CA ALA A 37 14.19 8.91 15.44
C ALA A 37 15.15 7.92 16.14
N THR A 38 15.07 6.64 15.79
CA THR A 38 15.96 5.56 16.28
C THR A 38 17.40 5.77 15.84
N ILE A 39 17.65 6.09 14.56
CA ILE A 39 19.00 6.38 14.04
C ILE A 39 19.67 7.49 14.87
N ARG A 40 18.90 8.48 15.35
CA ARG A 40 19.40 9.53 16.25
C ARG A 40 19.70 9.07 17.68
N ARG A 41 19.13 7.95 18.14
CA ARG A 41 19.21 7.48 19.55
C ARG A 41 20.04 6.21 19.76
N GLY A 42 20.47 5.52 18.70
CA GLY A 42 21.27 4.28 18.76
C GLY A 42 20.52 3.05 18.25
N GLU A 43 21.23 2.13 17.59
CA GLU A 43 20.71 1.12 16.65
C GLU A 43 19.97 -0.10 17.25
N GLU A 44 19.73 -0.17 18.57
CA GLU A 44 19.13 -1.36 19.22
C GLU A 44 17.66 -1.66 18.84
N PHE A 45 16.97 -0.77 18.12
CA PHE A 45 15.54 -0.93 17.81
C PHE A 45 15.26 -1.62 16.45
N LEU A 46 16.24 -1.65 15.54
CA LEU A 46 16.05 -2.19 14.18
C LEU A 46 15.81 -3.71 14.15
N GLU A 47 16.31 -4.45 15.15
CA GLU A 47 16.21 -5.92 15.19
C GLU A 47 14.84 -6.46 15.66
N LYS A 48 13.91 -5.61 16.12
CA LYS A 48 12.64 -6.06 16.74
C LYS A 48 11.40 -5.94 15.85
N THR A 49 11.50 -5.51 14.61
CA THR A 49 10.30 -5.31 13.79
C THR A 49 9.88 -6.60 13.09
N SER A 50 8.89 -7.30 13.64
CA SER A 50 8.20 -8.48 13.07
C SER A 50 7.44 -8.22 11.75
N CYS A 51 7.62 -7.03 11.16
CA CYS A 51 6.64 -6.45 10.25
C CYS A 51 6.93 -6.73 8.77
N LEU A 52 8.08 -7.32 8.41
CA LEU A 52 8.47 -7.49 7.01
C LEU A 52 7.45 -8.33 6.21
N LYS A 53 6.92 -9.40 6.83
CA LYS A 53 5.89 -10.26 6.20
C LYS A 53 4.54 -9.55 6.07
N GLU A 54 4.13 -8.83 7.10
CA GLU A 54 2.88 -8.05 7.09
C GLU A 54 2.92 -6.96 6.02
N HIS A 55 4.04 -6.27 5.88
CA HIS A 55 4.27 -5.30 4.81
C HIS A 55 4.19 -5.93 3.42
N GLN A 56 4.75 -7.12 3.24
CA GLN A 56 4.64 -7.84 1.97
C GLN A 56 3.19 -8.17 1.63
N GLU A 57 2.40 -8.60 2.60
CA GLU A 57 0.95 -8.86 2.41
C GLU A 57 0.19 -7.58 2.04
N LEU A 58 0.50 -6.47 2.71
CA LEU A 58 -0.07 -5.16 2.40
C LEU A 58 0.30 -4.68 0.99
N ASN A 59 1.57 -4.85 0.59
CA ASN A 59 2.08 -4.49 -0.73
C ASN A 59 1.35 -5.27 -1.84
N HIS A 60 1.19 -6.59 -1.69
CA HIS A 60 0.40 -7.38 -2.64
C HIS A 60 -1.04 -6.88 -2.74
N LYS A 61 -1.67 -6.60 -1.59
CA LYS A 61 -3.06 -6.13 -1.56
C LYS A 61 -3.23 -4.76 -2.22
N ILE A 62 -2.26 -3.85 -2.06
CA ILE A 62 -2.27 -2.55 -2.74
C ILE A 62 -2.19 -2.75 -4.26
N ILE A 63 -1.27 -3.60 -4.74
CA ILE A 63 -1.15 -3.89 -6.18
C ILE A 63 -2.46 -4.45 -6.74
N GLU A 64 -3.12 -5.37 -6.05
CA GLU A 64 -4.41 -5.92 -6.46
C GLU A 64 -5.53 -4.87 -6.50
N ILE A 65 -5.52 -3.90 -5.57
CA ILE A 65 -6.45 -2.75 -5.64
C ILE A 65 -6.16 -1.89 -6.86
N LEU A 66 -4.89 -1.56 -7.11
CA LEU A 66 -4.50 -0.71 -8.25
C LEU A 66 -4.85 -1.36 -9.60
N LYS A 67 -4.70 -2.68 -9.72
CA LYS A 67 -5.10 -3.44 -10.93
C LYS A 67 -6.57 -3.24 -11.31
N LYS A 68 -7.48 -3.01 -10.34
CA LYS A 68 -8.91 -2.74 -10.62
C LYS A 68 -9.14 -1.46 -11.43
N TYR A 69 -8.22 -0.50 -11.33
CA TYR A 69 -8.35 0.85 -11.92
C TYR A 69 -7.38 1.08 -13.09
N GLN A 70 -6.61 0.06 -13.43
CA GLN A 70 -5.63 0.10 -14.52
C GLN A 70 -6.33 0.33 -15.86
N ARG A 71 -5.81 1.28 -16.65
CA ARG A 71 -6.31 1.52 -18.02
C ARG A 71 -5.61 0.64 -19.03
N LYS A 72 -4.30 0.44 -18.86
CA LYS A 72 -3.49 -0.46 -19.69
C LYS A 72 -2.56 -1.32 -18.84
N PRO A 73 -2.34 -2.61 -19.17
CA PRO A 73 -1.47 -3.52 -18.43
C PRO A 73 -0.07 -2.96 -18.11
N GLU A 74 0.49 -2.14 -18.99
CA GLU A 74 1.79 -1.48 -18.82
C GLU A 74 1.83 -0.42 -17.71
N ASP A 75 0.70 0.18 -17.31
CA ASP A 75 0.66 1.29 -16.34
C ASP A 75 1.22 0.91 -14.96
N LEU A 76 1.13 -0.38 -14.60
CA LEU A 76 1.54 -0.88 -13.28
C LEU A 76 2.79 -1.77 -13.29
N VAL A 77 3.28 -2.20 -14.46
CA VAL A 77 4.41 -3.16 -14.54
C VAL A 77 5.65 -2.66 -13.80
N GLY A 78 5.98 -1.37 -13.95
CA GLY A 78 7.12 -0.78 -13.25
C GLY A 78 6.93 -0.70 -11.74
N LEU A 79 5.73 -0.34 -11.29
CA LEU A 79 5.39 -0.19 -9.88
C LEU A 79 5.29 -1.53 -9.16
N GLU A 80 4.61 -2.50 -9.76
CA GLU A 80 4.50 -3.87 -9.24
C GLU A 80 5.88 -4.51 -9.12
N LYS A 81 6.72 -4.37 -10.16
CA LYS A 81 8.10 -4.83 -10.11
C LYS A 81 8.90 -4.15 -9.01
N HIS A 82 8.74 -2.84 -8.80
CA HIS A 82 9.47 -2.11 -7.76
C HIS A 82 9.06 -2.54 -6.35
N ILE A 83 7.74 -2.59 -6.08
CA ILE A 83 7.20 -2.85 -4.75
C ILE A 83 7.35 -4.33 -4.35
N LEU A 84 7.18 -5.27 -5.29
CA LEU A 84 7.25 -6.71 -4.99
C LEU A 84 8.68 -7.28 -5.05
N LYS A 85 9.67 -6.53 -5.54
CA LYS A 85 11.09 -6.97 -5.62
C LYS A 85 11.97 -6.51 -4.46
N HIS A 86 11.43 -6.20 -3.29
CA HIS A 86 12.26 -5.97 -2.08
C HIS A 86 12.76 -7.26 -1.41
N LEU A 87 12.88 -8.36 -2.16
CA LEU A 87 13.45 -9.64 -1.75
C LEU A 87 14.47 -10.10 -2.81
N GLU A 88 15.60 -9.40 -2.91
CA GLU A 88 16.88 -9.99 -3.34
C GLU A 88 17.94 -9.64 -2.30
#